data_AF-A0A4D6DN96-F1
#
_entry.id   AF-A0A4D6DN96-F1
#
_cell.length_a   1.000
_cell.length_b   1.000
_cell.length_c   1.000
_cell.angle_alpha   90.00
_cell.angle_beta   90.00
_cell.angle_gamma   90.00
#
_symmetry.space_group_name_H-M   'P 1'
#
loop_
_entity.id
_entity.type
_entity.pdbx_description
1 polymer ?
#
loop_
_entity_poly.entity_id
_entity_poly.type
_entity_poly.pdbx_seq_one_letter_code
_entity_poly.pdbx_strand_id
1 'polypeptide(L)'
;THNWPYEPEVGNTATSATIIWTIVSIFALWIGISVVLYVYGQMKEQPVDVFDTQGAANGHSLTTSDLENGYFVRPTQRATYKFFALAVIVFGLQVLAGIISATDFIRPFGINLNELIPFTVSRSYHTLLQIFWFFMAWVGYTIFFLPRLTKVPKGQKFLVNLLFGIAVVVAVGALGGIYTGQRGWIDDEMSYWFGSQGWEFIELGRFFQFLLLGGFTLWIYIIYRGVKPWISVKNVWSVPAWLLWGSGVMVLFLFFSVLMTPSSNFAISDYWRWMTVHMWVEVTFEVFTTVIVAYLLVQMGLVTRLMAERVIFLAVMLFFVTALNGISH
;
A
#
# COMPACT_ATOMS: atom_id res chain seq x y z
N THR A 1 -23.00 -3.55 18.61
CA THR A 1 -22.33 -4.48 17.69
C THR A 1 -23.31 -5.34 16.89
N HIS A 2 -24.54 -4.89 16.63
CA HIS A 2 -25.53 -5.63 15.80
C HIS A 2 -25.68 -7.12 16.17
N ASN A 3 -25.85 -7.42 17.46
CA ASN A 3 -25.95 -8.78 18.05
C ASN A 3 -24.70 -9.65 17.85
N TRP A 4 -23.52 -9.04 17.67
CA TRP A 4 -22.24 -9.74 17.70
C TRP A 4 -21.63 -9.71 19.12
N PRO A 5 -21.01 -10.81 19.60
CA PRO A 5 -20.82 -12.11 18.94
C PRO A 5 -22.07 -13.00 18.98
N TYR A 6 -22.12 -14.02 18.11
CA TYR A 6 -23.20 -15.03 18.12
C TYR A 6 -23.19 -15.77 19.46
N GLU A 7 -24.27 -15.61 20.22
CA GLU A 7 -24.45 -16.21 21.54
C GLU A 7 -25.96 -16.39 21.82
N PRO A 8 -26.55 -17.53 21.45
CA PRO A 8 -27.98 -17.78 21.61
C PRO A 8 -28.46 -17.69 23.06
N GLU A 9 -27.61 -18.01 24.05
CA GLU A 9 -28.00 -18.02 25.46
C GLU A 9 -28.36 -16.61 25.98
N VAL A 10 -27.78 -15.56 25.40
CA VAL A 10 -28.10 -14.16 25.70
C VAL A 10 -29.00 -13.50 24.65
N GLY A 11 -29.51 -14.28 23.70
CA GLY A 11 -30.38 -13.81 22.62
C GLY A 11 -29.65 -13.16 21.44
N ASN A 12 -28.32 -13.27 21.36
CA ASN A 12 -27.55 -12.77 20.23
C ASN A 12 -27.67 -13.72 19.04
N THR A 13 -28.57 -13.39 18.12
CA THR A 13 -28.71 -14.04 16.82
C THR A 13 -28.65 -13.02 15.69
N ALA A 14 -28.44 -13.50 14.46
CA ALA A 14 -28.38 -12.64 13.28
C ALA A 14 -29.66 -11.80 13.14
N THR A 15 -29.49 -10.48 13.03
CA THR A 15 -30.62 -9.56 12.89
C THR A 15 -31.26 -9.68 11.50
N SER A 16 -32.54 -9.31 11.39
CA SER A 16 -33.22 -9.25 10.09
C SER A 16 -32.50 -8.32 9.11
N ALA A 17 -31.91 -7.21 9.60
CA ALA A 17 -31.13 -6.29 8.79
C ALA A 17 -29.88 -6.97 8.18
N THR A 18 -29.16 -7.79 8.96
CA THR A 18 -28.00 -8.55 8.48
C THR A 18 -28.39 -9.46 7.31
N ILE A 19 -29.51 -10.18 7.43
CA ILE A 19 -29.99 -11.10 6.38
C ILE A 19 -30.42 -10.33 5.13
N ILE A 20 -31.21 -9.26 5.28
CA ILE A 20 -31.69 -8.45 4.16
C ILE A 20 -30.52 -7.83 3.40
N TRP A 21 -29.58 -7.18 4.09
CA TRP A 21 -28.44 -6.53 3.43
C TRP A 21 -27.47 -7.52 2.79
N THR A 22 -27.37 -8.75 3.29
CA THR A 22 -26.61 -9.82 2.64
C THR A 22 -27.22 -10.19 1.27
N ILE A 23 -28.54 -10.32 1.19
CA ILE A 23 -29.21 -10.65 -0.08
C ILE A 23 -29.12 -9.46 -1.05
N VAL A 24 -29.37 -8.25 -0.55
CA VAL A 24 -29.29 -7.02 -1.35
C VAL A 24 -27.88 -6.79 -1.89
N SER A 25 -26.83 -7.02 -1.09
CA SER A 25 -25.44 -6.81 -1.53
C SER A 25 -25.02 -7.78 -2.64
N ILE A 26 -25.42 -9.05 -2.55
CA ILE A 26 -25.16 -10.05 -3.61
C ILE A 26 -25.87 -9.65 -4.91
N PHE A 27 -27.12 -9.21 -4.82
CA PHE A 27 -27.87 -8.77 -6.00
C PHE A 27 -27.28 -7.49 -6.61
N ALA A 28 -26.89 -6.53 -5.77
CA ALA A 28 -26.22 -5.31 -6.20
C ALA A 28 -24.86 -5.62 -6.87
N LEU A 29 -24.10 -6.59 -6.37
CA LEU A 29 -22.87 -7.06 -6.98
C LEU A 29 -23.14 -7.64 -8.38
N TRP A 30 -24.15 -8.48 -8.52
CA TRP A 30 -24.53 -9.06 -9.82
C TRP A 30 -24.92 -7.98 -10.84
N ILE A 31 -25.71 -6.99 -10.43
CA ILE A 31 -26.05 -5.83 -11.27
C ILE A 31 -24.78 -5.05 -11.64
N GLY A 32 -23.92 -4.77 -10.66
CA GLY A 32 -22.67 -4.04 -10.86
C GLY A 32 -21.77 -4.71 -11.90
N ILE A 33 -21.56 -6.03 -11.77
CA ILE A 33 -20.80 -6.82 -12.77
C ILE A 33 -21.46 -6.70 -14.14
N SER A 34 -22.78 -6.86 -14.23
CA SER A 34 -23.51 -6.80 -15.51
C SER A 34 -23.38 -5.43 -16.19
N VAL A 35 -23.48 -4.34 -15.42
CA VAL A 35 -23.30 -2.96 -15.91
C VAL A 35 -21.87 -2.74 -16.39
N VAL A 36 -20.86 -3.18 -15.63
CA VAL A 36 -19.46 -3.04 -16.01
C VAL A 36 -19.15 -3.80 -17.30
N LEU A 37 -19.64 -5.04 -17.43
CA LEU A 37 -19.47 -5.84 -18.64
C LEU A 37 -20.19 -5.22 -19.85
N TYR A 38 -21.39 -4.68 -19.65
CA TYR A 38 -22.11 -3.95 -20.69
C TYR A 38 -21.35 -2.71 -21.17
N VAL A 39 -20.88 -1.87 -20.24
CA VAL A 39 -20.09 -0.67 -20.55
C VAL A 39 -18.80 -1.06 -21.27
N TYR A 40 -18.11 -2.11 -20.80
CA TYR A 40 -16.91 -2.63 -21.45
C TYR A 40 -17.18 -3.10 -22.89
N GLY A 41 -18.29 -3.81 -23.12
CA GLY A 41 -18.73 -4.21 -24.46
C GLY A 41 -18.98 -3.01 -25.37
N GLN A 42 -19.71 -2.01 -24.88
CA GLN A 42 -19.98 -0.76 -25.62
C GLN A 42 -18.70 0.05 -25.92
N MET A 43 -17.69 0.00 -25.04
CA MET A 43 -16.40 0.64 -25.30
C MET A 43 -15.62 -0.01 -26.46
N LYS A 44 -15.79 -1.33 -26.69
CA LYS A 44 -15.18 -2.03 -27.84
C LYS A 44 -15.86 -1.71 -29.16
N GLU A 45 -17.14 -1.37 -29.15
CA GLU A 45 -17.90 -1.03 -30.35
C GLU A 45 -17.67 0.42 -30.83
N GLN A 46 -16.87 1.22 -30.11
CA GLN A 46 -16.57 2.60 -30.50
C GLN A 46 -15.73 2.67 -31.79
N PRO A 47 -15.86 3.74 -32.60
CA PRO A 47 -15.13 3.90 -33.87
C PRO A 47 -13.60 3.88 -33.74
N VAL A 48 -13.10 4.18 -32.54
CA VAL A 48 -11.71 4.01 -32.15
C VAL A 48 -11.71 2.90 -31.11
N ASP A 49 -11.17 1.72 -31.44
CA ASP A 49 -10.98 0.69 -30.43
C ASP A 49 -9.92 1.18 -29.44
N VAL A 50 -10.40 1.47 -28.24
CA VAL A 50 -9.64 2.05 -27.14
C VAL A 50 -8.71 1.05 -26.47
N PHE A 51 -8.92 -0.24 -26.76
CA PHE A 51 -8.15 -1.38 -26.32
C PHE A 51 -7.34 -2.01 -27.45
N ASP A 52 -7.33 -1.41 -28.64
CA ASP A 52 -6.53 -1.88 -29.75
C ASP A 52 -5.03 -1.75 -29.42
N THR A 53 -4.33 -2.87 -29.54
CA THR A 53 -2.89 -2.98 -29.37
C THR A 53 -2.14 -2.98 -30.70
N GLN A 54 -2.82 -2.89 -31.85
CA GLN A 54 -2.18 -2.90 -33.17
C GLN A 54 -1.23 -1.71 -33.41
N GLY A 55 -1.35 -0.63 -32.62
CA GLY A 55 -0.40 0.49 -32.58
C GLY A 55 0.68 0.41 -31.48
N ALA A 56 0.66 -0.61 -30.63
CA ALA A 56 1.66 -0.84 -29.59
C ALA A 56 2.84 -1.62 -30.22
N ALA A 57 3.94 -0.90 -30.47
CA ALA A 57 5.21 -1.35 -31.07
C ALA A 57 5.12 -2.49 -32.11
N ASN A 58 5.27 -2.17 -33.40
CA ASN A 58 5.45 -3.09 -34.56
C ASN A 58 6.13 -4.45 -34.22
N GLY A 59 5.41 -5.40 -33.62
CA GLY A 59 5.88 -6.75 -33.29
C GLY A 59 7.11 -6.89 -32.38
N HIS A 60 7.68 -5.80 -31.82
CA HIS A 60 8.92 -5.87 -31.04
C HIS A 60 8.69 -5.40 -29.60
N SER A 61 8.44 -6.37 -28.71
CA SER A 61 8.58 -6.14 -27.28
C SER A 61 10.04 -5.76 -26.99
N LEU A 62 10.27 -4.67 -26.26
CA LEU A 62 11.63 -4.31 -25.85
C LEU A 62 12.19 -5.43 -24.97
N THR A 63 13.22 -6.13 -25.45
CA THR A 63 13.88 -7.17 -24.68
C THR A 63 14.76 -6.56 -23.59
N THR A 64 15.10 -7.33 -22.55
CA THR A 64 16.01 -6.87 -21.49
C THR A 64 17.33 -6.33 -22.05
N SER A 65 17.85 -6.95 -23.13
CA SER A 65 19.04 -6.48 -23.85
C SER A 65 18.86 -5.11 -24.53
N ASP A 66 17.69 -4.82 -25.07
CA ASP A 66 17.40 -3.52 -25.71
C ASP A 66 17.30 -2.39 -24.67
N LEU A 67 16.85 -2.72 -23.46
CA LEU A 67 16.75 -1.81 -22.32
C LEU A 67 18.08 -1.59 -21.58
N GLU A 68 19.03 -2.52 -21.69
CA GLU A 68 20.34 -2.44 -21.00
C GLU A 68 21.42 -1.79 -21.87
N ASN A 69 21.42 -2.03 -23.18
CA ASN A 69 22.51 -1.61 -24.08
C ASN A 69 22.57 -0.10 -24.37
N GLY A 70 21.56 0.69 -23.96
CA GLY A 70 21.50 2.14 -24.20
C GLY A 70 21.45 3.03 -22.95
N TYR A 71 21.31 2.46 -21.74
CA TYR A 71 20.94 3.23 -20.54
C TYR A 71 21.97 3.07 -19.43
N PHE A 72 22.84 4.07 -19.28
CA PHE A 72 23.70 4.18 -18.10
C PHE A 72 22.84 4.31 -16.83
N VAL A 73 22.92 3.31 -15.94
CA VAL A 73 22.20 3.33 -14.65
C VAL A 73 22.66 4.54 -13.87
N ARG A 74 21.75 5.51 -13.68
CA ARG A 74 22.10 6.77 -13.03
C ARG A 74 22.40 6.53 -11.55
N PRO A 75 23.27 7.36 -10.92
CA PRO A 75 23.58 7.20 -9.49
C PRO A 75 22.36 7.24 -8.56
N THR A 76 21.29 7.92 -8.94
CA THR A 76 20.01 7.94 -8.21
C THR A 76 19.23 6.63 -8.33
N GLN A 77 19.33 5.93 -9.46
CA GLN A 77 18.73 4.62 -9.66
C GLN A 77 19.50 3.54 -8.88
N ARG A 78 20.83 3.57 -8.94
CA ARG A 78 21.65 2.65 -8.11
C ARG A 78 21.40 2.86 -6.61
N ALA A 79 21.09 4.08 -6.19
CA ALA A 79 20.74 4.38 -4.79
C ALA A 79 19.42 3.73 -4.34
N THR A 80 18.57 3.22 -5.24
CA THR A 80 17.34 2.51 -4.85
C THR A 80 17.56 1.03 -4.55
N TYR A 81 18.69 0.44 -4.96
CA TYR A 81 18.98 -1.00 -4.76
C TYR A 81 18.94 -1.41 -3.28
N LYS A 82 19.38 -0.52 -2.40
CA LYS A 82 19.29 -0.73 -0.95
C LYS A 82 17.86 -0.84 -0.42
N PHE A 83 16.87 -0.19 -1.05
CA PHE A 83 15.46 -0.35 -0.67
C PHE A 83 14.97 -1.77 -1.00
N PHE A 84 15.33 -2.28 -2.18
CA PHE A 84 15.01 -3.67 -2.55
C PHE A 84 15.75 -4.69 -1.68
N ALA A 85 17.02 -4.46 -1.37
CA ALA A 85 17.78 -5.31 -0.45
C ALA A 85 17.14 -5.32 0.95
N LEU A 86 16.75 -4.16 1.48
CA LEU A 86 16.03 -4.05 2.75
C LEU A 86 14.69 -4.79 2.69
N ALA A 87 13.94 -4.65 1.59
CA ALA A 87 12.68 -5.35 1.39
C ALA A 87 12.87 -6.88 1.45
N VAL A 88 13.88 -7.44 0.78
CA VAL A 88 14.14 -8.89 0.82
C VAL A 88 14.49 -9.37 2.25
N ILE A 89 15.31 -8.61 2.98
CA ILE A 89 15.65 -8.94 4.37
C ILE A 89 14.40 -8.93 5.24
N VAL A 90 13.60 -7.86 5.16
CA VAL A 90 12.39 -7.72 5.98
C VAL A 90 11.31 -8.74 5.59
N PHE A 91 11.20 -9.10 4.32
CA PHE A 91 10.35 -10.19 3.86
C PHE A 91 10.76 -11.53 4.50
N GLY A 92 12.07 -11.84 4.54
CA GLY A 92 12.57 -13.01 5.25
C GLY A 92 12.19 -13.01 6.74
N LEU A 93 12.33 -11.88 7.42
CA LEU A 93 11.92 -11.72 8.82
C LEU A 93 10.40 -11.89 9.01
N GLN A 94 9.60 -11.39 8.07
CA GLN A 94 8.14 -11.52 8.09
C GLN A 94 7.70 -12.99 7.97
N VAL A 95 8.32 -13.75 7.07
CA VAL A 95 8.06 -15.19 6.91
C VAL A 95 8.45 -15.94 8.18
N LEU A 96 9.63 -15.66 8.76
CA LEU A 96 10.07 -16.26 10.02
C LEU A 96 9.10 -15.96 11.17
N ALA A 97 8.62 -14.72 11.29
CA ALA A 97 7.63 -14.35 12.29
C ALA A 97 6.30 -15.11 12.11
N GLY A 98 5.90 -15.38 10.86
CA GLY A 98 4.74 -16.22 10.54
C GLY A 98 4.96 -17.68 10.97
N ILE A 99 6.13 -18.25 10.68
CA ILE A 99 6.50 -19.61 11.11
C ILE A 99 6.48 -19.72 12.64
N ILE A 100 7.05 -18.76 13.36
CA ILE A 100 7.04 -18.72 14.83
C ILE A 100 5.60 -18.71 15.35
N SER A 101 4.75 -17.83 14.79
CA SER A 101 3.33 -17.72 15.18
C SER A 101 2.57 -19.04 14.96
N ALA A 102 2.77 -19.69 13.81
CA ALA A 102 2.14 -20.98 13.51
C ALA A 102 2.66 -22.12 14.42
N THR A 103 3.94 -22.08 14.76
CA THR A 103 4.60 -23.05 15.66
C THR A 103 4.00 -22.98 17.06
N ASP A 104 3.58 -21.81 17.56
CA ASP A 104 2.98 -21.69 18.89
C ASP A 104 1.63 -22.42 19.02
N PHE A 105 0.87 -22.52 17.91
CA PHE A 105 -0.39 -23.27 17.86
C PHE A 105 -0.19 -24.80 17.78
N ILE A 106 0.82 -25.26 17.03
CA ILE A 106 1.04 -26.70 16.78
C ILE A 106 1.98 -27.32 17.81
N ARG A 107 2.93 -26.55 18.34
CA ARG A 107 3.99 -26.95 19.29
C ARG A 107 4.73 -28.23 18.88
N PRO A 108 5.36 -28.25 17.69
CA PRO A 108 6.11 -29.41 17.23
C PRO A 108 7.20 -29.77 18.26
N PHE A 109 7.28 -31.05 18.59
CA PHE A 109 8.24 -31.59 19.57
C PHE A 109 8.15 -30.97 20.99
N GLY A 110 7.05 -30.29 21.32
CA GLY A 110 6.87 -29.64 22.63
C GLY A 110 7.70 -28.36 22.83
N ILE A 111 8.32 -27.83 21.77
CA ILE A 111 9.13 -26.60 21.85
C ILE A 111 8.21 -25.39 22.03
N ASN A 112 8.41 -24.64 23.12
CA ASN A 112 7.68 -23.41 23.39
C ASN A 112 8.54 -22.19 23.02
N LEU A 113 8.24 -21.56 21.88
CA LEU A 113 8.94 -20.34 21.43
C LEU A 113 8.42 -19.05 22.10
N ASN A 114 7.29 -19.13 22.80
CA ASN A 114 6.60 -17.99 23.41
C ASN A 114 7.47 -17.30 24.50
N GLU A 115 8.34 -18.06 25.17
CA GLU A 115 9.27 -17.53 26.16
C GLU A 115 10.26 -16.53 25.55
N LEU A 116 10.70 -16.77 24.31
CA LEU A 116 11.65 -15.93 23.58
C LEU A 116 10.92 -14.81 22.81
N ILE A 117 9.95 -15.18 21.98
CA ILE A 117 9.12 -14.27 21.19
C ILE A 117 7.65 -14.65 21.44
N PRO A 118 6.92 -13.86 22.26
CA PRO A 118 5.52 -14.11 22.49
C PRO A 118 4.71 -14.05 21.20
N PHE A 119 3.60 -14.79 21.17
CA PHE A 119 2.68 -14.81 20.03
C PHE A 119 2.23 -13.41 19.59
N THR A 120 1.96 -12.52 20.54
CA THR A 120 1.55 -11.14 20.24
C THR A 120 2.63 -10.41 19.43
N VAL A 121 3.91 -10.62 19.78
CA VAL A 121 5.05 -9.98 19.12
C VAL A 121 5.27 -10.58 17.74
N SER A 122 5.28 -11.92 17.64
CA SER A 122 5.46 -12.59 16.36
C SER A 122 4.34 -12.26 15.38
N ARG A 123 3.10 -12.17 15.86
CA ARG A 123 1.94 -11.69 15.07
C ARG A 123 2.17 -10.26 14.60
N SER A 124 2.50 -9.33 15.50
CA SER A 124 2.72 -7.93 15.14
C SER A 124 3.88 -7.74 14.16
N TYR A 125 4.96 -8.52 14.29
CA TYR A 125 6.02 -8.55 13.28
C TYR A 125 5.51 -9.08 11.94
N HIS A 126 4.75 -10.17 11.94
CA HIS A 126 4.24 -10.74 10.72
C HIS A 126 3.35 -9.77 9.93
N THR A 127 2.41 -9.09 10.61
CA THR A 127 1.50 -8.12 10.00
C THR A 127 2.20 -6.84 9.58
N LEU A 128 3.01 -6.23 10.46
CA LEU A 128 3.63 -4.94 10.19
C LEU A 128 4.77 -5.05 9.17
N LEU A 129 5.62 -6.09 9.27
CA LEU A 129 6.72 -6.26 8.33
C LEU A 129 6.20 -6.57 6.92
N GLN A 130 5.05 -7.25 6.79
CA GLN A 130 4.38 -7.50 5.50
C GLN A 130 4.09 -6.18 4.78
N ILE A 131 3.56 -5.21 5.51
CA ILE A 131 3.31 -3.86 5.00
C ILE A 131 4.66 -3.19 4.66
N PHE A 132 5.62 -3.24 5.59
CA PHE A 132 6.88 -2.51 5.46
C PHE A 132 7.69 -2.89 4.22
N TRP A 133 8.02 -4.18 4.03
CA TRP A 133 8.88 -4.61 2.91
C TRP A 133 8.22 -4.32 1.57
N PHE A 134 6.90 -4.49 1.52
CA PHE A 134 6.10 -4.25 0.35
C PHE A 134 6.19 -2.78 -0.08
N PHE A 135 6.00 -1.84 0.84
CA PHE A 135 6.16 -0.42 0.55
C PHE A 135 7.60 -0.04 0.20
N MET A 136 8.62 -0.68 0.78
CA MET A 136 10.02 -0.44 0.40
C MET A 136 10.28 -0.78 -1.07
N ALA A 137 9.66 -1.85 -1.60
CA ALA A 137 9.76 -2.19 -3.01
C ALA A 137 9.14 -1.11 -3.90
N TRP A 138 7.93 -0.63 -3.58
CA TRP A 138 7.23 0.40 -4.36
C TRP A 138 7.91 1.77 -4.29
N VAL A 139 8.40 2.17 -3.11
CA VAL A 139 9.20 3.38 -2.93
C VAL A 139 10.49 3.29 -3.75
N GLY A 140 11.20 2.16 -3.68
CA GLY A 140 12.41 1.92 -4.47
C GLY A 140 12.14 1.99 -5.97
N TYR A 141 11.05 1.35 -6.42
CA TYR A 141 10.66 1.30 -7.82
C TYR A 141 10.26 2.68 -8.38
N THR A 142 9.41 3.42 -7.68
CA THR A 142 8.99 4.76 -8.13
C THR A 142 10.16 5.72 -8.27
N ILE A 143 11.12 5.70 -7.33
CA ILE A 143 12.32 6.52 -7.41
C ILE A 143 13.26 6.06 -8.53
N PHE A 144 13.41 4.74 -8.73
CA PHE A 144 14.21 4.17 -9.81
C PHE A 144 13.69 4.64 -11.17
N PHE A 145 12.39 4.84 -11.25
CA PHE A 145 11.70 5.25 -12.45
C PHE A 145 11.86 6.75 -12.78
N LEU A 146 11.83 7.66 -11.80
CA LEU A 146 11.80 9.13 -12.02
C LEU A 146 12.79 9.67 -13.07
N PRO A 147 14.06 9.22 -13.15
CA PRO A 147 15.02 9.77 -14.11
C PRO A 147 14.74 9.47 -15.58
N ARG A 148 13.77 8.57 -15.87
CA ARG A 148 13.27 8.33 -17.22
C ARG A 148 12.31 9.42 -17.68
N LEU A 149 11.61 10.10 -16.76
CA LEU A 149 10.67 11.17 -17.09
C LEU A 149 11.34 12.51 -17.30
N THR A 150 12.29 12.86 -16.42
CA THR A 150 12.94 14.17 -16.45
C THR A 150 14.40 14.08 -16.01
N LYS A 151 15.15 15.15 -16.30
CA LYS A 151 16.52 15.31 -15.80
C LYS A 151 16.51 15.33 -14.27
N VAL A 152 17.40 14.54 -13.67
CA VAL A 152 17.53 14.40 -12.22
C VAL A 152 17.73 15.77 -11.55
N PRO A 153 16.85 16.17 -10.61
CA PRO A 153 16.98 17.41 -9.85
C PRO A 153 18.24 17.43 -8.95
N LYS A 154 18.79 18.62 -8.70
CA LYS A 154 19.97 18.77 -7.80
C LYS A 154 19.66 18.27 -6.38
N GLY A 155 20.54 17.47 -5.79
CA GLY A 155 20.34 16.94 -4.44
C GLY A 155 19.37 15.76 -4.31
N GLN A 156 18.82 15.23 -5.42
CA GLN A 156 17.88 14.09 -5.38
C GLN A 156 18.51 12.86 -4.69
N LYS A 157 19.78 12.56 -4.96
CA LYS A 157 20.51 11.43 -4.33
C LYS A 157 20.56 11.54 -2.80
N PHE A 158 20.74 12.75 -2.27
CA PHE A 158 20.74 12.99 -0.83
C PHE A 158 19.36 12.69 -0.23
N LEU A 159 18.28 13.18 -0.85
CA LEU A 159 16.91 12.92 -0.39
C LEU A 159 16.56 11.43 -0.40
N VAL A 160 16.97 10.71 -1.45
CA VAL A 160 16.80 9.24 -1.53
C VAL A 160 17.56 8.53 -0.42
N ASN A 161 18.77 9.01 -0.08
CA ASN A 161 19.54 8.45 1.01
C ASN A 161 18.97 8.76 2.39
N LEU A 162 18.45 9.98 2.59
CA LEU A 162 17.76 10.39 3.79
C LEU A 162 16.50 9.55 4.01
N LEU A 163 15.68 9.39 2.96
CA LEU A 163 14.48 8.55 3.00
C LEU A 163 14.80 7.11 3.41
N PHE A 164 15.89 6.54 2.86
CA PHE A 164 16.34 5.22 3.27
C PHE A 164 16.77 5.18 4.74
N GLY A 165 17.51 6.19 5.22
CA GLY A 165 17.90 6.28 6.62
C GLY A 165 16.69 6.31 7.56
N ILE A 166 15.68 7.11 7.22
CA ILE A 166 14.39 7.16 7.93
C ILE A 166 13.75 5.77 7.94
N ALA A 167 13.67 5.09 6.79
CA ALA A 167 13.09 3.75 6.71
C ALA A 167 13.80 2.74 7.61
N VAL A 168 15.15 2.74 7.63
CA VAL A 168 15.92 1.85 8.52
C VAL A 168 15.65 2.16 10.00
N VAL A 169 15.63 3.45 10.38
CA VAL A 169 15.33 3.86 11.76
C VAL A 169 13.92 3.41 12.16
N VAL A 170 12.93 3.57 11.28
CA VAL A 170 11.57 3.10 11.54
C VAL A 170 11.51 1.58 11.65
N ALA A 171 12.20 0.83 10.79
CA ALA A 171 12.21 -0.63 10.84
C ALA A 171 12.84 -1.15 12.15
N VAL A 172 14.02 -0.64 12.51
CA VAL A 172 14.71 -1.03 13.75
C VAL A 172 13.91 -0.59 14.97
N GLY A 173 13.36 0.62 14.93
CA GLY A 173 12.50 1.17 15.98
C GLY A 173 11.23 0.36 16.19
N ALA A 174 10.56 -0.05 15.12
CA ALA A 174 9.38 -0.91 15.20
C ALA A 174 9.72 -2.30 15.76
N LEU A 175 10.82 -2.92 15.32
CA LEU A 175 11.25 -4.21 15.85
C LEU A 175 11.55 -4.12 17.35
N GLY A 176 12.42 -3.21 17.76
CA GLY A 176 12.78 -3.04 19.17
C GLY A 176 11.59 -2.61 20.03
N GLY A 177 10.87 -1.58 19.58
CA GLY A 177 9.74 -0.99 20.29
C GLY A 177 8.59 -1.97 20.54
N ILE A 178 8.15 -2.69 19.50
CA ILE A 178 7.06 -3.68 19.65
C ILE A 178 7.48 -4.79 20.63
N TYR A 179 8.72 -5.26 20.55
CA TYR A 179 9.23 -6.28 21.47
C TYR A 179 9.20 -5.79 22.92
N THR A 180 9.81 -4.63 23.20
CA THR A 180 9.91 -4.11 24.57
C THR A 180 8.56 -3.68 25.12
N GLY A 181 7.71 -3.09 24.28
CA GLY A 181 6.36 -2.65 24.66
C GLY A 181 5.45 -3.81 25.02
N GLN A 182 5.37 -4.84 24.17
CA GLN A 182 4.49 -5.98 24.42
C GLN A 182 5.01 -6.95 25.50
N ARG A 183 6.32 -6.97 25.77
CA ARG A 183 6.89 -7.71 26.91
C ARG A 183 6.67 -6.99 28.25
N GLY A 184 6.17 -5.76 28.25
CA GLY A 184 6.01 -4.96 29.46
C GLY A 184 7.34 -4.54 30.09
N TRP A 185 8.40 -4.40 29.29
CA TRP A 185 9.73 -3.96 29.79
C TRP A 185 9.82 -2.44 29.94
N ILE A 186 8.85 -1.72 29.37
CA ILE A 186 8.70 -0.27 29.44
C ILE A 186 7.29 0.06 29.93
N ASP A 187 7.11 1.22 30.54
CA ASP A 187 5.80 1.69 30.98
C ASP A 187 4.85 2.01 29.80
N ASP A 188 3.58 2.22 30.10
CA ASP A 188 2.53 2.43 29.08
C ASP A 188 2.72 3.72 28.27
N GLU A 189 3.24 4.79 28.89
CA GLU A 189 3.47 6.07 28.22
C GLU A 189 4.64 5.96 27.22
N MET A 190 5.73 5.35 27.65
CA MET A 190 6.89 5.03 26.82
C MET A 190 6.53 4.02 25.73
N SER A 191 5.67 3.04 26.04
CA SER A 191 5.17 2.07 25.06
C SER A 191 4.32 2.75 23.98
N TYR A 192 3.48 3.70 24.34
CA TYR A 192 2.71 4.48 23.36
C TYR A 192 3.61 5.26 22.40
N TRP A 193 4.69 5.87 22.87
CA TRP A 193 5.58 6.68 22.05
C TRP A 193 6.62 5.87 21.27
N PHE A 194 7.29 4.92 21.92
CA PHE A 194 8.44 4.18 21.37
C PHE A 194 8.23 2.67 21.32
N GLY A 195 7.14 2.16 21.89
CA GLY A 195 6.83 0.74 21.95
C GLY A 195 5.76 0.30 20.96
N SER A 196 4.67 -0.23 21.50
CA SER A 196 3.51 -0.72 20.74
C SER A 196 2.24 0.03 21.12
N GLN A 197 1.49 0.53 20.13
CA GLN A 197 0.18 1.14 20.33
C GLN A 197 -0.95 0.11 20.53
N GLY A 198 -0.71 -1.16 20.22
CA GLY A 198 -1.66 -2.25 20.47
C GLY A 198 -2.80 -2.40 19.44
N TRP A 199 -2.78 -1.61 18.37
CA TRP A 199 -3.74 -1.73 17.27
C TRP A 199 -3.16 -2.53 16.12
N GLU A 200 -3.90 -3.52 15.64
CA GLU A 200 -3.50 -4.30 14.47
C GLU A 200 -3.27 -3.39 13.24
N PHE A 201 -2.18 -3.64 12.51
CA PHE A 201 -1.65 -2.86 11.37
C PHE A 201 -1.06 -1.49 11.74
N ILE A 202 -1.32 -0.97 12.94
CA ILE A 202 -0.83 0.31 13.45
C ILE A 202 -0.19 0.07 14.82
N GLU A 203 0.71 -0.91 14.89
CA GLU A 203 1.33 -1.34 16.14
C GLU A 203 2.49 -0.44 16.53
N LEU A 204 3.18 0.16 15.57
CA LEU A 204 4.37 0.97 15.80
C LEU A 204 4.12 2.17 16.74
N GLY A 205 5.02 2.42 17.68
CA GLY A 205 4.95 3.58 18.59
C GLY A 205 4.80 4.92 17.86
N ARG A 206 4.16 5.90 18.51
CA ARG A 206 3.77 7.18 17.92
C ARG A 206 4.93 7.97 17.32
N PHE A 207 6.11 7.93 17.93
CA PHE A 207 7.30 8.58 17.40
C PHE A 207 7.71 7.99 16.04
N PHE A 208 7.76 6.66 15.94
CA PHE A 208 8.08 5.96 14.69
C PHE A 208 6.97 6.16 13.65
N GLN A 209 5.73 6.37 14.07
CA GLN A 209 4.61 6.69 13.18
C GLN A 209 4.79 8.04 12.52
N PHE A 210 5.12 9.08 13.30
CA PHE A 210 5.39 10.40 12.73
C PHE A 210 6.63 10.38 11.84
N LEU A 211 7.66 9.60 12.20
CA LEU A 211 8.83 9.44 11.37
C LEU A 211 8.51 8.72 10.05
N LEU A 212 7.65 7.70 10.07
CA LEU A 212 7.14 7.00 8.89
C LEU A 212 6.34 7.96 8.00
N LEU A 213 5.40 8.73 8.57
CA LEU A 213 4.61 9.73 7.85
C LEU A 213 5.50 10.79 7.21
N GLY A 214 6.50 11.31 7.95
CA GLY A 214 7.50 12.22 7.42
C GLY A 214 8.33 11.61 6.29
N GLY A 215 8.67 10.32 6.39
CA GLY A 215 9.31 9.56 5.33
C GLY A 215 8.46 9.48 4.06
N PHE A 216 7.19 9.13 4.19
CA PHE A 216 6.25 9.11 3.06
C PHE A 216 6.02 10.50 2.46
N THR A 217 5.92 11.56 3.27
CA THR A 217 5.85 12.94 2.78
C THR A 217 7.12 13.32 2.00
N LEU A 218 8.31 12.95 2.50
CA LEU A 218 9.57 13.13 1.79
C LEU A 218 9.58 12.35 0.46
N TRP A 219 9.03 11.14 0.44
CA TRP A 219 8.90 10.35 -0.80
C TRP A 219 8.00 11.04 -1.83
N ILE A 220 6.84 11.59 -1.44
CA ILE A 220 5.99 12.41 -2.32
C ILE A 220 6.76 13.63 -2.83
N TYR A 221 7.52 14.29 -1.97
CA TYR A 221 8.35 15.42 -2.37
C TYR A 221 9.41 15.01 -3.41
N ILE A 222 10.04 13.85 -3.26
CA ILE A 222 10.99 13.28 -4.23
C ILE A 222 10.31 13.04 -5.58
N ILE A 223 9.10 12.44 -5.59
CA ILE A 223 8.30 12.22 -6.81
C ILE A 223 7.92 13.55 -7.44
N TYR A 224 7.34 14.47 -6.67
CA TYR A 224 6.97 15.81 -7.12
C TYR A 224 8.13 16.51 -7.82
N ARG A 225 9.32 16.50 -7.24
CA ARG A 225 10.50 17.11 -7.86
C ARG A 225 10.88 16.49 -9.21
N GLY A 226 10.69 15.18 -9.36
CA GLY A 226 10.96 14.47 -10.61
C GLY A 226 9.87 14.66 -11.66
N VAL A 227 8.60 14.78 -11.25
CA VAL A 227 7.46 14.85 -12.18
C VAL A 227 7.09 16.29 -12.52
N LYS A 228 7.29 17.27 -11.62
CA LYS A 228 6.91 18.69 -11.80
C LYS A 228 7.38 19.29 -13.13
N PRO A 229 8.63 19.12 -13.60
CA PRO A 229 9.06 19.75 -14.86
C PRO A 229 8.33 19.22 -16.09
N TRP A 230 7.69 18.06 -15.97
CA TRP A 230 6.97 17.38 -17.04
C TRP A 230 5.47 17.71 -17.03
N ILE A 231 4.90 18.06 -15.87
CA ILE A 231 3.47 18.41 -15.75
C ILE A 231 3.20 19.80 -16.36
N SER A 232 2.17 19.85 -17.19
CA SER A 232 1.58 21.02 -17.83
C SER A 232 0.05 20.88 -17.80
N VAL A 233 -0.69 21.98 -18.02
CA VAL A 233 -2.17 21.97 -18.03
C VAL A 233 -2.74 20.91 -18.99
N LYS A 234 -2.02 20.60 -20.09
CA LYS A 234 -2.46 19.63 -21.11
C LYS A 234 -2.26 18.17 -20.72
N ASN A 235 -1.43 17.85 -19.72
CA ASN A 235 -1.10 16.47 -19.35
C ASN A 235 -1.29 16.17 -17.86
N VAL A 236 -2.07 17.00 -17.14
CA VAL A 236 -2.36 16.82 -15.70
C VAL A 236 -3.05 15.50 -15.35
N TRP A 237 -3.64 14.82 -16.34
CA TRP A 237 -4.35 13.54 -16.21
C TRP A 237 -3.61 12.35 -16.84
N SER A 238 -2.35 12.55 -17.21
CA SER A 238 -1.54 11.50 -17.79
C SER A 238 -0.99 10.55 -16.72
N VAL A 239 -0.43 9.42 -17.17
CA VAL A 239 0.12 8.37 -16.29
C VAL A 239 1.13 8.91 -15.25
N PRO A 240 2.14 9.76 -15.59
CA PRO A 240 3.04 10.32 -14.58
C PRO A 240 2.38 11.27 -13.58
N ALA A 241 1.34 11.99 -14.02
CA ALA A 241 0.59 12.87 -13.12
C ALA A 241 -0.27 12.05 -12.15
N TRP A 242 -0.92 10.98 -12.63
CA TRP A 242 -1.61 10.00 -11.79
C TRP A 242 -0.70 9.34 -10.77
N LEU A 243 0.57 9.08 -11.13
CA LEU A 243 1.55 8.59 -10.15
C LEU A 243 1.73 9.58 -9.00
N LEU A 244 1.82 10.90 -9.29
CA LEU A 244 1.93 11.92 -8.25
C LEU A 244 0.64 12.06 -7.43
N TRP A 245 -0.51 12.16 -8.09
CA TRP A 245 -1.81 12.33 -7.41
C TRP A 245 -2.16 11.10 -6.57
N GLY A 246 -2.08 9.91 -7.15
CA GLY A 246 -2.35 8.65 -6.45
C GLY A 246 -1.44 8.44 -5.25
N SER A 247 -0.14 8.66 -5.41
CA SER A 247 0.81 8.59 -4.29
C SER A 247 0.50 9.65 -3.22
N GLY A 248 0.15 10.87 -3.62
CA GLY A 248 -0.18 11.96 -2.70
C GLY A 248 -1.43 11.67 -1.86
N VAL A 249 -2.51 11.20 -2.49
CA VAL A 249 -3.75 10.79 -1.80
C VAL A 249 -3.50 9.59 -0.90
N MET A 250 -2.71 8.61 -1.37
CA MET A 250 -2.30 7.46 -0.56
C MET A 250 -1.62 7.89 0.73
N VAL A 251 -0.65 8.81 0.64
CA VAL A 251 0.04 9.33 1.83
C VAL A 251 -0.88 10.19 2.70
N LEU A 252 -1.82 10.93 2.12
CA LEU A 252 -2.79 11.70 2.88
C LEU A 252 -3.65 10.80 3.79
N PHE A 253 -4.13 9.67 3.28
CA PHE A 253 -4.93 8.74 4.09
C PHE A 253 -4.16 8.10 5.24
N LEU A 254 -2.83 7.95 5.13
CA LEU A 254 -2.01 7.50 6.26
C LEU A 254 -2.09 8.44 7.47
N PHE A 255 -2.34 9.74 7.28
CA PHE A 255 -2.45 10.70 8.39
C PHE A 255 -3.69 10.51 9.25
N PHE A 256 -4.72 9.79 8.78
CA PHE A 256 -5.91 9.50 9.61
C PHE A 256 -5.56 8.69 10.87
N SER A 257 -4.49 7.89 10.82
CA SER A 257 -3.98 7.13 11.97
C SER A 257 -3.50 8.00 13.14
N VAL A 258 -3.28 9.30 12.90
CA VAL A 258 -2.92 10.27 13.96
C VAL A 258 -4.12 10.58 14.86
N LEU A 259 -5.34 10.44 14.34
CA LEU A 259 -6.59 10.74 15.07
C LEU A 259 -6.98 9.64 16.06
N MET A 260 -6.35 8.46 15.98
CA MET A 260 -6.49 7.40 16.97
C MET A 260 -5.72 7.80 18.23
N THR A 261 -6.37 7.86 19.39
CA THR A 261 -5.68 8.12 20.67
C THR A 261 -6.06 7.08 21.72
N PRO A 262 -5.19 6.82 22.72
CA PRO A 262 -5.52 5.87 23.79
C PRO A 262 -6.75 6.26 24.61
N SER A 263 -7.07 7.56 24.70
CA SER A 263 -8.22 8.10 25.41
C SER A 263 -9.53 8.10 24.61
N SER A 264 -9.47 7.85 23.29
CA SER A 264 -10.64 7.87 22.42
C SER A 264 -11.49 6.61 22.63
N ASN A 265 -12.81 6.73 22.40
CA ASN A 265 -13.70 5.57 22.38
C ASN A 265 -13.20 4.53 21.35
N PHE A 266 -13.26 3.24 21.71
CA PHE A 266 -12.81 2.15 20.84
C PHE A 266 -13.38 2.21 19.43
N ALA A 267 -14.69 2.45 19.27
CA ALA A 267 -15.34 2.49 17.96
C ALA A 267 -14.85 3.67 17.10
N ILE A 268 -14.51 4.81 17.74
CA ILE A 268 -13.96 5.97 17.04
C ILE A 268 -12.51 5.69 16.62
N SER A 269 -11.71 5.08 17.49
CA SER A 269 -10.34 4.67 17.14
C SER A 269 -10.33 3.61 16.05
N ASP A 270 -11.26 2.65 16.08
CA ASP A 270 -11.39 1.60 15.07
C ASP A 270 -11.87 2.16 13.71
N TYR A 271 -12.78 3.13 13.73
CA TYR A 271 -13.14 3.89 12.53
C TYR A 271 -11.91 4.56 11.90
N TRP A 272 -11.09 5.28 12.68
CA TRP A 272 -9.87 5.91 12.15
C TRP A 272 -8.81 4.89 11.72
N ARG A 273 -8.76 3.72 12.38
CA ARG A 273 -7.91 2.60 11.98
C ARG A 273 -8.27 2.12 10.59
N TRP A 274 -9.54 1.86 10.31
CA TRP A 274 -9.98 1.42 8.98
C TRP A 274 -9.94 2.55 7.95
N MET A 275 -10.20 3.81 8.34
CA MET A 275 -9.94 4.97 7.48
C MET A 275 -8.48 5.04 7.06
N THR A 276 -7.56 4.55 7.89
CA THR A 276 -6.16 4.38 7.50
C THR A 276 -6.02 3.13 6.65
N VAL A 277 -6.25 1.94 7.20
CA VAL A 277 -5.90 0.65 6.56
C VAL A 277 -6.66 0.44 5.24
N HIS A 278 -7.99 0.55 5.24
CA HIS A 278 -8.82 0.27 4.07
C HIS A 278 -8.62 1.33 2.98
N MET A 279 -8.68 2.62 3.32
CA MET A 279 -8.50 3.69 2.32
C MET A 279 -7.09 3.73 1.75
N TRP A 280 -6.09 3.46 2.59
CA TRP A 280 -4.70 3.45 2.15
C TRP A 280 -4.38 2.23 1.29
N VAL A 281 -4.74 1.03 1.71
CA VAL A 281 -4.35 -0.22 1.03
C VAL A 281 -5.33 -0.60 -0.08
N GLU A 282 -6.63 -0.52 0.15
CA GLU A 282 -7.60 -0.99 -0.84
C GLU A 282 -7.95 0.11 -1.84
N VAL A 283 -8.22 1.34 -1.39
CA VAL A 283 -8.67 2.41 -2.32
C VAL A 283 -7.52 3.00 -3.13
N THR A 284 -6.40 3.36 -2.49
CA THR A 284 -5.36 4.17 -3.15
C THR A 284 -4.20 3.35 -3.70
N PHE A 285 -3.84 2.26 -3.04
CA PHE A 285 -2.74 1.43 -3.50
C PHE A 285 -3.12 0.62 -4.76
N GLU A 286 -4.35 0.15 -4.91
CA GLU A 286 -4.82 -0.49 -6.16
C GLU A 286 -4.78 0.46 -7.37
N VAL A 287 -5.14 1.74 -7.16
CA VAL A 287 -4.97 2.78 -8.18
C VAL A 287 -3.49 2.97 -8.52
N PHE A 288 -2.64 3.08 -7.50
CA PHE A 288 -1.20 3.28 -7.66
C PHE A 288 -0.53 2.13 -8.42
N THR A 289 -0.85 0.87 -8.13
CA THR A 289 -0.31 -0.29 -8.85
C THR A 289 -0.82 -0.34 -10.28
N THR A 290 -2.11 -0.07 -10.51
CA THR A 290 -2.70 0.02 -11.84
C THR A 290 -1.95 1.04 -12.70
N VAL A 291 -1.67 2.24 -12.15
CA VAL A 291 -0.91 3.30 -12.83
C VAL A 291 0.51 2.84 -13.18
N ILE A 292 1.21 2.22 -12.24
CA ILE A 292 2.60 1.76 -12.46
C ILE A 292 2.67 0.62 -13.47
N VAL A 293 1.78 -0.37 -13.38
CA VAL A 293 1.73 -1.50 -14.30
C VAL A 293 1.36 -1.02 -15.69
N ALA A 294 0.34 -0.18 -15.82
CA ALA A 294 -0.02 0.44 -17.09
C ALA A 294 1.16 1.23 -17.68
N TYR A 295 1.88 1.98 -16.85
CA TYR A 295 3.08 2.69 -17.27
C TYR A 295 4.17 1.74 -17.80
N LEU A 296 4.46 0.66 -17.09
CA LEU A 296 5.44 -0.35 -17.49
C LEU A 296 5.09 -0.97 -18.84
N LEU A 297 3.82 -1.33 -19.02
CA LEU A 297 3.32 -1.89 -20.26
C LEU A 297 3.44 -0.89 -21.42
N VAL A 298 3.17 0.39 -21.18
CA VAL A 298 3.37 1.45 -22.19
C VAL A 298 4.85 1.58 -22.55
N GLN A 299 5.74 1.55 -21.57
CA GLN A 299 7.19 1.67 -21.81
C GLN A 299 7.76 0.46 -22.54
N MET A 300 7.25 -0.74 -22.31
CA MET A 300 7.64 -1.95 -23.05
C MET A 300 7.03 -2.01 -24.46
N GLY A 301 6.15 -1.06 -24.81
CA GLY A 301 5.45 -1.05 -26.09
C GLY A 301 4.34 -2.10 -26.19
N LEU A 302 3.87 -2.64 -25.06
CA LEU A 302 2.83 -3.69 -25.02
C LEU A 302 1.41 -3.12 -25.07
N VAL A 303 1.22 -1.89 -24.60
CA VAL A 303 -0.08 -1.20 -24.64
C VAL A 303 0.09 0.24 -25.11
N THR A 304 -0.94 0.78 -25.74
CA THR A 304 -0.95 2.19 -26.14
C THR A 304 -1.15 3.09 -24.93
N ARG A 305 -0.62 4.32 -25.00
CA ARG A 305 -0.82 5.33 -23.94
C ARG A 305 -2.30 5.64 -23.70
N LEU A 306 -3.10 5.67 -24.77
CA LEU A 306 -4.54 5.95 -24.72
C LEU A 306 -5.29 4.86 -23.94
N MET A 307 -4.96 3.59 -24.20
CA MET A 307 -5.52 2.45 -23.47
C MET A 307 -5.17 2.55 -21.98
N ALA A 308 -3.89 2.76 -21.66
CA ALA A 308 -3.42 2.88 -20.28
C ALA A 308 -4.13 4.00 -19.50
N GLU A 309 -4.23 5.20 -20.08
CA GLU A 309 -4.90 6.33 -19.42
C GLU A 309 -6.40 6.04 -19.18
N ARG A 310 -7.13 5.47 -20.17
CA ARG A 310 -8.55 5.14 -20.01
C ARG A 310 -8.81 4.04 -19.00
N VAL A 311 -7.98 2.99 -18.96
CA VAL A 311 -8.08 1.91 -17.98
C VAL A 311 -7.84 2.44 -16.57
N ILE A 312 -6.84 3.31 -16.38
CA ILE A 312 -6.60 3.96 -15.09
C ILE A 312 -7.83 4.76 -14.66
N PHE A 313 -8.43 5.54 -15.57
CA PHE A 313 -9.65 6.30 -15.25
C PHE A 313 -10.82 5.40 -14.84
N LEU A 314 -11.07 4.33 -15.58
CA LEU A 314 -12.12 3.37 -15.25
C LEU A 314 -11.89 2.74 -13.88
N ALA A 315 -10.65 2.28 -13.62
CA ALA A 315 -10.26 1.71 -12.34
C ALA A 315 -10.50 2.70 -11.20
N VAL A 316 -10.00 3.93 -11.33
CA VAL A 316 -10.20 5.00 -10.34
C VAL A 316 -11.68 5.23 -10.05
N MET A 317 -12.52 5.36 -11.08
CA MET A 317 -13.96 5.57 -10.89
C MET A 317 -14.63 4.40 -10.15
N LEU A 318 -14.32 3.16 -10.53
CA LEU A 318 -14.88 1.98 -9.89
C LEU A 318 -14.44 1.90 -8.43
N PHE A 319 -13.16 2.09 -8.13
CA PHE A 319 -12.64 2.07 -6.76
C PHE A 319 -13.22 3.18 -5.89
N PHE A 320 -13.46 4.37 -6.43
CA PHE A 320 -14.13 5.44 -5.68
C PHE A 320 -15.59 5.11 -5.36
N VAL A 321 -16.30 4.42 -6.25
CA VAL A 321 -17.70 4.03 -5.99
C VAL A 321 -17.77 2.87 -4.99
N THR A 322 -16.89 1.88 -5.12
CA THR A 322 -16.93 0.66 -4.31
C THR A 322 -16.17 0.82 -3.00
N ALA A 323 -14.86 1.04 -3.04
CA ALA A 323 -13.99 0.93 -1.88
C ALA A 323 -14.12 2.13 -0.92
N LEU A 324 -14.45 3.35 -1.39
CA LEU A 324 -14.74 4.47 -0.48
C LEU A 324 -15.95 4.18 0.43
N ASN A 325 -17.02 3.62 -0.12
CA ASN A 325 -18.20 3.23 0.65
C ASN A 325 -18.00 1.89 1.37
N GLY A 326 -17.13 1.04 0.81
CA GLY A 326 -16.81 -0.30 1.28
C GLY A 326 -16.18 -0.32 2.67
N ILE A 327 -15.55 0.75 3.13
CA ILE A 327 -14.92 0.83 4.46
C ILE A 327 -15.80 0.41 5.64
N SER A 328 -17.12 0.47 5.49
CA SER A 328 -18.07 0.16 6.57
C SER A 328 -18.42 -1.33 6.69
N HIS A 329 -17.77 -2.22 5.93
CA HIS A 329 -18.10 -3.65 5.87
C HIS A 329 -17.61 -4.47 7.06
#